data_AF-A0A8J4H502-F1
#
_entry.id   AF-A0A8J4H502-F1
#
_cell.length_a   1.000
_cell.length_b   1.000
_cell.length_c   1.000
_cell.angle_alpha   90.00
_cell.angle_beta   90.00
_cell.angle_gamma   90.00
#
_symmetry.space_group_name_H-M   'P 1'
#
loop_
_entity.id
_entity.type
_entity.pdbx_description
1 polymer ?
#
loop_
_entity_poly.entity_id
_entity_poly.type
_entity_poly.pdbx_seq_one_letter_code
_entity_poly.pdbx_strand_id
1 'polypeptide(L)'
;MIEMPYKGNHGNLANRGGEEMTQISVFTTPDIFYKDMNTDFANFRDMLNQLSCSDAMFWCARINLALNATGNMEAQAPLFSMLTTNRERYWLQKALRKNRRKGTTFTIFFRGQMLELIRWIALLCDDHPDDGTTFDSEDTKITFFKCALIASNMWDRHTFGTALHYEVDTHRIRQYMVASFRKSIEASRAAPDLDITIGRGWIFYQKYFLKYYSSFNNDFLSITGLSFEDYMVCFSAIALHFTDPLRKPCIINANTIGETTLIPDKLKAYIRLESQTIEELRKRLWNGKGREEINDDTAGPMDTIPLRDKPIYTASDGRSIVLDAIYFHESVLVSPMFLMIQLKRKSANQIFSAFGDAFEDYCCDILDRMYSDKAEYTFRQQKSYQQQGRNLEIDAALLQNKTAILFEIKASFIRESEVSPDGISFEEELRKKYSNVVEGGQERIKGVGQLSRTIKHIVTRSIDSLNQDFQEINEIFPVLLVHDTLLDAPLTIDLLQKEFIQVIESDLGYELKKCPIKIHALTIMTISNLELLEGSVQHFNIINMFRDKSREDPVSLHDFVAYSSRYGFYRNTFLVNASLDILEMTRKQLFNQAE
;
A
#
# COMPACT_ATOMS: atom_id res chain seq x y z
N MET A 1 13.19 15.54 26.26
CA MET A 1 12.96 14.13 25.88
C MET A 1 13.74 13.88 24.61
N ILE A 2 14.61 12.87 24.58
CA ILE A 2 15.26 12.47 23.33
C ILE A 2 14.21 11.66 22.57
N GLU A 3 13.60 12.23 21.54
CA GLU A 3 12.73 11.48 20.63
C GLU A 3 13.57 10.41 19.92
N MET A 4 13.24 9.14 20.15
CA MET A 4 13.87 8.05 19.42
C MET A 4 13.30 7.99 18.00
N PRO A 5 14.08 7.52 17.00
CA PRO A 5 13.58 7.28 15.66
C PRO A 5 12.31 6.44 15.68
N TYR A 6 11.34 6.81 14.85
CA TYR A 6 10.12 6.05 14.67
C TYR A 6 10.47 4.67 14.08
N LYS A 7 10.33 3.65 14.91
CA LYS A 7 10.38 2.25 14.51
C LYS A 7 8.95 1.84 14.15
N GLY A 8 8.52 2.13 12.92
CA GLY A 8 7.24 1.63 12.42
C GLY A 8 7.20 0.10 12.36
N ASN A 9 6.11 -0.45 11.82
CA ASN A 9 5.94 -1.90 11.64
C ASN A 9 7.05 -2.59 10.79
N HIS A 10 7.94 -1.83 10.16
CA HIS A 10 9.12 -2.32 9.43
C HIS A 10 10.46 -2.22 10.23
N GLY A 11 10.47 -1.52 11.37
CA GLY A 11 11.69 -1.07 12.06
C GLY A 11 12.33 -2.03 13.07
N ASN A 12 11.82 -3.27 13.24
CA ASN A 12 12.38 -4.22 14.22
C ASN A 12 13.51 -5.11 13.68
N LEU A 13 13.94 -4.94 12.43
CA LEU A 13 15.07 -5.69 11.85
C LEU A 13 16.45 -5.09 12.20
N ALA A 14 16.50 -3.85 12.70
CA ALA A 14 17.71 -3.03 12.68
C ALA A 14 18.47 -2.90 14.04
N ASN A 15 18.51 -3.93 14.89
CA ASN A 15 19.19 -3.79 16.18
C ASN A 15 19.96 -5.02 16.66
N ARG A 16 20.98 -5.46 15.90
CA ARG A 16 22.17 -6.14 16.45
C ARG A 16 23.40 -5.77 15.65
N GLY A 17 24.30 -4.98 16.25
CA GLY A 17 25.63 -4.74 15.70
C GLY A 17 26.39 -6.04 15.52
N GLY A 18 26.83 -6.30 14.28
CA GLY A 18 27.62 -7.46 13.88
C GLY A 18 27.07 -8.07 12.59
N GLU A 19 27.76 -7.83 11.46
CA GLU A 19 27.52 -8.37 10.12
C GLU A 19 26.04 -8.51 9.72
N GLU A 20 25.53 -7.46 9.10
CA GLU A 20 24.18 -7.34 8.55
C GLU A 20 23.91 -8.43 7.50
N MET A 21 23.28 -9.53 7.92
CA MET A 21 22.62 -10.45 7.02
C MET A 21 21.16 -10.05 6.87
N THR A 22 20.75 -9.79 5.63
CA THR A 22 19.35 -9.69 5.22
C THR A 22 18.58 -10.87 5.81
N GLN A 23 17.60 -10.61 6.69
CA GLN A 23 16.74 -11.68 7.19
C GLN A 23 15.89 -12.20 6.03
N ILE A 24 16.23 -13.39 5.53
CA ILE A 24 15.42 -14.07 4.52
C ILE A 24 14.33 -14.82 5.26
N SER A 25 13.09 -14.34 5.11
CA SER A 25 11.90 -15.08 5.53
C SER A 25 11.57 -16.15 4.51
N VAL A 26 11.43 -17.39 4.96
CA VAL A 26 11.01 -18.54 4.16
C VAL A 26 9.55 -18.84 4.49
N PHE A 27 8.68 -18.79 3.48
CA PHE A 27 7.28 -19.21 3.65
C PHE A 27 7.20 -20.72 3.91
N THR A 28 6.39 -21.12 4.89
CA THR A 28 6.26 -22.54 5.22
C THR A 28 5.43 -23.28 4.19
N THR A 29 5.91 -24.42 3.72
CA THR A 29 5.18 -25.32 2.82
C THR A 29 4.48 -26.45 3.57
N PRO A 30 3.44 -27.09 3.00
CA PRO A 30 2.80 -28.28 3.56
C PRO A 30 3.79 -29.37 4.01
N ASP A 31 4.86 -29.60 3.25
CA ASP A 31 5.86 -30.65 3.49
C ASP A 31 6.62 -30.49 4.82
N ILE A 32 6.65 -29.28 5.39
CA ILE A 32 7.26 -29.03 6.70
C ILE A 32 6.46 -29.76 7.80
N PHE A 33 5.13 -29.79 7.67
CA PHE A 33 4.21 -30.28 8.69
C PHE A 33 3.67 -31.68 8.36
N TYR A 34 3.42 -31.94 7.07
CA TYR A 34 2.70 -33.10 6.57
C TYR A 34 3.34 -33.62 5.27
N LYS A 35 4.34 -34.50 5.41
CA LYS A 35 5.15 -35.04 4.29
C LYS A 35 4.35 -35.70 3.15
N ASP A 36 3.21 -36.29 3.48
CA ASP A 36 2.38 -37.05 2.53
C ASP A 36 0.99 -36.42 2.36
N MET A 37 0.86 -35.12 2.67
CA MET A 37 -0.40 -34.42 2.48
C MET A 37 -0.66 -34.20 0.98
N ASN A 38 -1.82 -34.65 0.52
CA ASN A 38 -2.28 -34.31 -0.81
C ASN A 38 -2.60 -32.81 -0.87
N THR A 39 -1.93 -32.08 -1.76
CA THR A 39 -2.09 -30.62 -1.93
C THR A 39 -2.85 -30.25 -3.20
N ASP A 40 -3.48 -31.24 -3.85
CA ASP A 40 -4.33 -30.99 -5.00
C ASP A 40 -5.62 -30.22 -4.64
N PHE A 41 -6.22 -29.63 -5.67
CA PHE A 41 -7.42 -28.82 -5.51
C PHE A 41 -8.63 -29.62 -5.03
N ALA A 42 -8.71 -30.91 -5.37
CA ALA A 42 -9.82 -31.78 -4.94
C ALA A 42 -9.80 -31.97 -3.42
N ASN A 43 -8.66 -32.35 -2.85
CA ASN A 43 -8.49 -32.49 -1.42
C ASN A 43 -8.65 -31.15 -0.69
N PHE A 44 -8.19 -30.04 -1.28
CA PHE A 44 -8.44 -28.70 -0.73
C PHE A 44 -9.93 -28.38 -0.65
N ARG A 45 -10.67 -28.64 -1.73
CA ARG A 45 -12.13 -28.47 -1.78
C ARG A 45 -12.82 -29.34 -0.72
N ASP A 46 -12.43 -30.60 -0.59
CA ASP A 46 -13.01 -31.53 0.39
C ASP A 46 -12.75 -31.08 1.84
N MET A 47 -11.58 -30.50 2.12
CA MET A 47 -11.27 -29.93 3.43
C MET A 47 -12.07 -28.65 3.69
N LEU A 48 -12.19 -27.76 2.71
CA LEU A 48 -13.00 -26.53 2.85
C LEU A 48 -14.48 -26.83 3.08
N ASN A 49 -15.03 -27.86 2.44
CA ASN A 49 -16.41 -28.31 2.66
C ASN A 49 -16.69 -28.79 4.09
N GLN A 50 -15.65 -29.05 4.90
CA GLN A 50 -15.79 -29.43 6.31
C GLN A 50 -15.78 -28.22 7.24
N LEU A 51 -15.47 -27.02 6.74
CA LEU A 51 -15.37 -25.80 7.52
C LEU A 51 -16.64 -24.96 7.36
N SER A 52 -17.12 -24.42 8.47
CA SER A 52 -18.11 -23.35 8.47
C SER A 52 -17.56 -22.14 7.70
N CYS A 53 -18.34 -21.62 6.76
CA CYS A 53 -17.97 -20.44 5.99
C CYS A 53 -17.76 -19.21 6.90
N SER A 54 -18.75 -18.88 7.73
CA SER A 54 -18.69 -17.74 8.65
C SER A 54 -17.49 -17.81 9.60
N ASP A 55 -17.27 -18.96 10.27
CA ASP A 55 -16.18 -19.06 11.24
C ASP A 55 -14.81 -19.07 10.55
N ALA A 56 -14.67 -19.74 9.40
CA ALA A 56 -13.42 -19.72 8.64
C ALA A 56 -13.10 -18.31 8.12
N MET A 57 -14.10 -17.54 7.67
CA MET A 57 -13.95 -16.14 7.30
C MET A 57 -13.47 -15.29 8.48
N PHE A 58 -14.08 -15.43 9.67
CA PHE A 58 -13.66 -14.71 10.87
C PHE A 58 -12.23 -15.04 11.29
N TRP A 59 -11.83 -16.31 11.22
CA TRP A 59 -10.45 -16.70 11.54
C TRP A 59 -9.44 -16.17 10.52
N CYS A 60 -9.73 -16.27 9.21
CA CYS A 60 -8.89 -15.65 8.17
C CYS A 60 -8.70 -14.15 8.42
N ALA A 61 -9.81 -13.43 8.62
CA ALA A 61 -9.79 -11.99 8.85
C ALA A 61 -9.00 -11.65 10.13
N ARG A 62 -9.21 -12.37 11.23
CA ARG A 62 -8.49 -12.13 12.50
C ARG A 62 -6.99 -12.36 12.35
N ILE A 63 -6.57 -13.43 11.67
CA ILE A 63 -5.15 -13.69 11.38
C ILE A 63 -4.60 -12.53 10.55
N ASN A 64 -5.31 -12.12 9.50
CA ASN A 64 -4.88 -11.05 8.62
C ASN A 64 -4.76 -9.70 9.34
N LEU A 65 -5.70 -9.35 10.21
CA LEU A 65 -5.63 -8.18 11.07
C LEU A 65 -4.40 -8.21 11.99
N ALA A 66 -4.08 -9.36 12.57
CA ALA A 66 -2.90 -9.51 13.43
C ALA A 66 -1.56 -9.44 12.69
N LEU A 67 -1.50 -9.97 11.46
CA LEU A 67 -0.34 -9.81 10.59
C LEU A 67 -0.12 -8.33 10.24
N ASN A 68 -1.19 -7.61 9.90
CA ASN A 68 -1.13 -6.21 9.52
C ASN A 68 -0.77 -5.27 10.68
N ALA A 69 -1.11 -5.63 11.92
CA ALA A 69 -0.88 -4.79 13.11
C ALA A 69 0.56 -4.81 13.62
N THR A 70 1.30 -5.89 13.41
CA THR A 70 2.57 -6.14 14.12
C THR A 70 3.80 -6.14 13.21
N GLY A 71 3.62 -6.39 11.90
CA GLY A 71 4.71 -6.50 10.93
C GLY A 71 5.79 -7.53 11.29
N ASN A 72 5.60 -8.35 12.33
CA ASN A 72 6.66 -9.16 12.95
C ASN A 72 6.22 -10.62 13.11
N MET A 73 7.15 -11.55 12.83
CA MET A 73 6.98 -12.99 13.02
C MET A 73 6.70 -13.40 14.47
N GLU A 74 7.12 -12.63 15.47
CA GLU A 74 6.80 -12.90 16.89
C GLU A 74 5.28 -12.90 17.16
N ALA A 75 4.51 -12.14 16.35
CA ALA A 75 3.06 -12.10 16.45
C ALA A 75 2.36 -13.33 15.84
N GLN A 76 3.05 -14.12 15.02
CA GLN A 76 2.48 -15.34 14.43
C GLN A 76 2.44 -16.49 15.44
N ALA A 77 3.32 -16.50 16.45
CA ALA A 77 3.41 -17.62 17.39
C ALA A 77 2.15 -17.84 18.24
N PRO A 78 1.47 -16.80 18.77
CA PRO A 78 0.17 -16.96 19.42
C PRO A 78 -0.90 -17.53 18.48
N LEU A 79 -1.02 -16.99 17.26
CA LEU A 79 -2.00 -17.45 16.26
C LEU A 79 -1.76 -18.91 15.85
N PHE A 80 -0.50 -19.24 15.57
CA PHE A 80 -0.09 -20.61 15.26
C PHE A 80 -0.40 -21.55 16.42
N SER A 81 -0.15 -21.13 17.67
CA SER A 81 -0.49 -21.92 18.84
C SER A 81 -2.01 -22.09 19.04
N MET A 82 -2.82 -21.11 18.63
CA MET A 82 -4.28 -21.22 18.69
C MET A 82 -4.85 -22.20 17.68
N LEU A 83 -4.20 -22.38 16.53
CA LEU A 83 -4.68 -23.21 15.42
C LEU A 83 -4.04 -24.60 15.34
N THR A 84 -3.00 -24.87 16.13
CA THR A 84 -2.22 -26.11 16.00
C THR A 84 -1.90 -26.80 17.31
N THR A 85 -1.56 -28.08 17.19
CA THR A 85 -1.27 -28.97 18.31
C THR A 85 0.23 -28.98 18.64
N ASN A 86 0.63 -29.74 19.67
CA ASN A 86 2.04 -29.96 19.96
C ASN A 86 2.80 -30.66 18.81
N ARG A 87 2.10 -31.41 17.96
CA ARG A 87 2.68 -32.11 16.80
C ARG A 87 3.22 -31.12 15.77
N GLU A 88 2.40 -30.20 15.28
CA GLU A 88 2.80 -29.22 14.28
C GLU A 88 3.91 -28.30 14.82
N ARG A 89 3.81 -27.92 16.10
CA ARG A 89 4.86 -27.14 16.78
C ARG A 89 6.20 -27.86 16.81
N TYR A 90 6.19 -29.17 17.08
CA TYR A 90 7.40 -29.99 17.03
C TYR A 90 8.02 -30.02 15.63
N TRP A 91 7.20 -30.17 14.58
CA TRP A 91 7.69 -30.19 13.20
C TRP A 91 8.28 -28.86 12.76
N LEU A 92 7.63 -27.74 13.10
CA LEU A 92 8.19 -26.41 12.86
C LEU A 92 9.54 -26.23 13.57
N GLN A 93 9.63 -26.61 14.85
CA GLN A 93 10.89 -26.54 15.59
C GLN A 93 11.98 -27.43 14.98
N LYS A 94 11.62 -28.62 14.48
CA LYS A 94 12.55 -29.52 13.79
C LYS A 94 13.05 -28.90 12.49
N ALA A 95 12.17 -28.29 11.69
CA ALA A 95 12.54 -27.59 10.46
C ALA A 95 13.44 -26.38 10.75
N LEU A 96 13.09 -25.57 11.76
CA LEU A 96 13.91 -24.45 12.25
C LEU A 96 15.32 -24.90 12.66
N ARG A 97 15.43 -26.02 13.38
CA ARG A 97 16.72 -26.59 13.78
C ARG A 97 17.55 -27.06 12.59
N LYS A 98 16.91 -27.67 11.58
CA LYS A 98 17.58 -28.15 10.36
C LYS A 98 18.07 -27.00 9.48
N ASN A 99 17.31 -25.92 9.42
CA ASN A 99 17.59 -24.75 8.58
C ASN A 99 18.28 -23.60 9.36
N ARG A 100 19.08 -23.94 10.38
CA ARG A 100 19.91 -23.02 11.20
C ARG A 100 21.03 -22.32 10.42
N ARG A 101 20.79 -21.86 9.19
CA ARG A 101 21.57 -20.76 8.63
C ARG A 101 21.27 -19.55 9.52
N LYS A 102 22.31 -18.86 10.00
CA LYS A 102 22.15 -17.68 10.86
C LYS A 102 21.26 -16.66 10.12
N GLY A 103 20.09 -16.33 10.66
CA GLY A 103 19.22 -15.28 10.12
C GLY A 103 18.02 -15.75 9.28
N THR A 104 17.82 -17.05 9.05
CA THR A 104 16.58 -17.53 8.38
C THR A 104 15.42 -17.60 9.36
N THR A 105 14.32 -16.97 9.00
CA THR A 105 13.08 -16.96 9.77
C THR A 105 11.96 -17.63 8.95
N PHE A 106 10.99 -18.24 9.62
CA PHE A 106 9.87 -18.91 8.94
C PHE A 106 8.62 -18.06 9.07
N THR A 107 7.98 -17.76 7.93
CA THR A 107 6.68 -17.11 7.88
C THR A 107 5.62 -18.20 7.68
N ILE A 108 4.77 -18.38 8.68
CA ILE A 108 3.70 -19.40 8.68
C ILE A 108 2.45 -18.82 8.02
N PHE A 109 2.09 -17.62 8.45
CA PHE A 109 0.97 -16.86 7.92
C PHE A 109 1.46 -15.56 7.31
N PHE A 110 0.92 -15.23 6.14
CA PHE A 110 1.10 -13.93 5.51
C PHE A 110 -0.21 -13.49 4.85
N ARG A 111 -0.32 -12.19 4.55
CA ARG A 111 -1.55 -11.58 4.08
C ARG A 111 -2.03 -12.17 2.75
N GLY A 112 -1.15 -12.36 1.76
CA GLY A 112 -1.50 -12.96 0.47
C GLY A 112 -2.17 -14.33 0.59
N GLN A 113 -1.64 -15.22 1.43
CA GLN A 113 -2.22 -16.52 1.73
C GLN A 113 -3.62 -16.41 2.35
N MET A 114 -3.83 -15.48 3.28
CA MET A 114 -5.14 -15.28 3.92
C MET A 114 -6.18 -14.73 2.94
N LEU A 115 -5.79 -13.81 2.06
CA LEU A 115 -6.67 -13.28 1.02
C LEU A 115 -7.04 -14.36 0.00
N GLU A 116 -6.06 -15.18 -0.40
CA GLU A 116 -6.29 -16.33 -1.28
C GLU A 116 -7.27 -17.32 -0.63
N LEU A 117 -7.07 -17.64 0.65
CA LEU A 117 -7.97 -18.52 1.38
C LEU A 117 -9.38 -17.94 1.54
N ILE A 118 -9.52 -16.63 1.81
CA ILE A 118 -10.82 -15.92 1.85
C ILE A 118 -11.56 -16.10 0.53
N ARG A 119 -10.88 -15.94 -0.60
CA ARG A 119 -11.47 -16.10 -1.94
C ARG A 119 -12.07 -17.49 -2.13
N TRP A 120 -11.37 -18.53 -1.69
CA TRP A 120 -11.85 -19.91 -1.79
C TRP A 120 -12.91 -20.29 -0.78
N ILE A 121 -12.80 -19.83 0.47
CA ILE A 121 -13.86 -19.99 1.49
C ILE A 121 -15.17 -19.40 0.97
N ALA A 122 -15.10 -18.19 0.39
CA ALA A 122 -16.27 -17.54 -0.17
C ALA A 122 -16.94 -18.36 -1.28
N LEU A 123 -16.18 -19.12 -2.07
CA LEU A 123 -16.72 -19.97 -3.13
C LEU A 123 -17.26 -21.29 -2.59
N LEU A 124 -16.46 -22.00 -1.78
CA LEU A 124 -16.59 -23.43 -1.55
C LEU A 124 -17.28 -23.79 -0.23
N CYS A 125 -17.13 -22.98 0.82
CA CYS A 125 -17.72 -23.26 2.13
C CYS A 125 -19.22 -22.90 2.16
N ASP A 126 -19.94 -23.56 3.07
CA ASP A 126 -21.31 -23.25 3.48
C ASP A 126 -21.34 -22.92 4.98
N ASP A 127 -22.33 -22.16 5.43
CA ASP A 127 -22.55 -21.95 6.87
C ASP A 127 -23.06 -23.23 7.53
N HIS A 128 -22.67 -23.46 8.78
CA HIS A 128 -23.06 -24.64 9.55
C HIS A 128 -24.07 -24.25 10.67
N PRO A 129 -24.89 -25.20 11.15
CA PRO A 129 -25.84 -24.94 12.23
C PRO A 129 -25.20 -24.50 13.57
N ASP A 130 -23.92 -24.83 13.79
CA ASP A 130 -23.12 -24.58 14.99
C ASP A 130 -22.08 -23.46 14.83
N ASP A 131 -22.27 -22.59 13.84
CA ASP A 131 -21.47 -21.38 13.62
C ASP A 131 -21.27 -20.57 14.91
N GLY A 132 -20.04 -20.09 15.10
CA GLY A 132 -19.58 -19.41 16.31
C GLY A 132 -18.88 -20.33 17.31
N THR A 133 -18.99 -21.66 17.15
CA THR A 133 -18.35 -22.64 18.04
C THR A 133 -17.57 -23.74 17.30
N THR A 134 -17.63 -23.78 15.97
CA THR A 134 -17.01 -24.87 15.17
C THR A 134 -15.49 -24.97 15.37
N PHE A 135 -14.85 -23.83 15.62
CA PHE A 135 -13.42 -23.72 15.92
C PHE A 135 -13.08 -23.97 17.40
N ASP A 136 -13.97 -24.52 18.22
CA ASP A 136 -13.57 -25.11 19.51
C ASP A 136 -12.94 -26.50 19.29
N SER A 137 -13.32 -27.19 18.21
CA SER A 137 -12.76 -28.48 17.80
C SER A 137 -11.31 -28.34 17.32
N GLU A 138 -10.44 -29.23 17.81
CA GLU A 138 -9.04 -29.32 17.39
C GLU A 138 -8.93 -29.76 15.92
N ASP A 139 -9.80 -30.66 15.47
CA ASP A 139 -9.80 -31.14 14.08
C ASP A 139 -10.16 -30.01 13.10
N THR A 140 -11.14 -29.17 13.43
CA THR A 140 -11.52 -28.01 12.61
C THR A 140 -10.34 -27.03 12.47
N LYS A 141 -9.64 -26.75 13.57
CA LYS A 141 -8.44 -25.87 13.56
C LYS A 141 -7.33 -26.43 12.68
N ILE A 142 -7.06 -27.74 12.79
CA ILE A 142 -6.05 -28.41 11.97
C ILE A 142 -6.45 -28.40 10.49
N THR A 143 -7.72 -28.67 10.18
CA THR A 143 -8.24 -28.63 8.80
C THR A 143 -8.11 -27.22 8.21
N PHE A 144 -8.48 -26.18 8.95
CA PHE A 144 -8.26 -24.79 8.55
C PHE A 144 -6.77 -24.49 8.32
N PHE A 145 -5.89 -24.92 9.23
CA PHE A 145 -4.45 -24.73 9.09
C PHE A 145 -3.88 -25.40 7.82
N LYS A 146 -4.33 -26.63 7.51
CA LYS A 146 -3.99 -27.32 6.27
C LYS A 146 -4.48 -26.57 5.04
N CYS A 147 -5.70 -26.04 5.07
CA CYS A 147 -6.24 -25.20 3.99
C CYS A 147 -5.38 -23.95 3.78
N ALA A 148 -4.96 -23.27 4.85
CA ALA A 148 -4.04 -22.14 4.76
C ALA A 148 -2.72 -22.53 4.08
N LEU A 149 -2.12 -23.66 4.45
CA LEU A 149 -0.87 -24.12 3.82
C LEU A 149 -1.05 -24.42 2.31
N ILE A 150 -2.18 -25.00 1.89
CA ILE A 150 -2.46 -25.18 0.46
C ILE A 150 -2.69 -23.83 -0.24
N ALA A 151 -3.45 -22.92 0.37
CA ALA A 151 -3.69 -21.58 -0.17
C ALA A 151 -2.38 -20.79 -0.38
N SER A 152 -1.35 -21.03 0.44
CA SER A 152 0.00 -20.48 0.21
C SER A 152 0.57 -20.93 -1.13
N ASN A 153 0.50 -22.24 -1.42
CA ASN A 153 0.99 -22.79 -2.68
C ASN A 153 0.20 -22.26 -3.88
N MET A 154 -1.12 -22.09 -3.74
CA MET A 154 -1.98 -21.50 -4.79
C MET A 154 -1.60 -20.05 -5.05
N TRP A 155 -1.46 -19.25 -3.99
CA TRP A 155 -1.02 -17.86 -4.09
C TRP A 155 0.35 -17.75 -4.76
N ASP A 156 1.31 -18.62 -4.39
CA ASP A 156 2.64 -18.66 -5.01
C ASP A 156 2.53 -18.95 -6.51
N ARG A 157 1.72 -19.95 -6.90
CA ARG A 157 1.48 -20.27 -8.33
C ARG A 157 0.84 -19.11 -9.08
N HIS A 158 -0.18 -18.46 -8.52
CA HIS A 158 -0.87 -17.36 -9.21
C HIS A 158 -0.03 -16.08 -9.25
N THR A 159 0.89 -15.87 -8.31
CA THR A 159 1.72 -14.67 -8.22
C THR A 159 2.99 -14.80 -9.04
N PHE A 160 3.73 -15.90 -8.89
CA PHE A 160 5.03 -16.10 -9.53
C PHE A 160 4.92 -16.92 -10.82
N GLY A 161 3.84 -17.67 -11.02
CA GLY A 161 3.66 -18.52 -12.19
C GLY A 161 4.87 -19.43 -12.43
N THR A 162 5.38 -19.39 -13.66
CA THR A 162 6.62 -20.07 -14.07
C THR A 162 7.85 -19.16 -14.02
N ALA A 163 7.74 -17.91 -13.55
CA ALA A 163 8.81 -16.90 -13.60
C ALA A 163 10.11 -17.37 -12.93
N LEU A 164 10.00 -18.21 -11.89
CA LEU A 164 11.13 -18.77 -11.15
C LEU A 164 11.76 -20.02 -11.80
N HIS A 165 11.22 -20.53 -12.91
CA HIS A 165 11.61 -21.82 -13.51
C HIS A 165 12.27 -21.67 -14.89
N TYR A 166 12.52 -20.43 -15.32
CA TYR A 166 13.04 -20.12 -16.64
C TYR A 166 14.58 -20.00 -16.63
N GLU A 167 15.28 -20.86 -17.40
CA GLU A 167 16.66 -20.64 -17.85
C GLU A 167 16.68 -19.59 -18.96
N VAL A 168 16.42 -18.33 -18.62
CA VAL A 168 16.25 -17.25 -19.59
C VAL A 168 17.24 -16.12 -19.31
N ASP A 169 17.52 -15.29 -20.32
CA ASP A 169 18.29 -14.05 -20.19
C ASP A 169 17.81 -13.21 -19.00
N THR A 170 18.79 -12.66 -18.27
CA THR A 170 18.61 -11.87 -17.04
C THR A 170 17.64 -10.71 -17.24
N HIS A 171 17.64 -10.09 -18.42
CA HIS A 171 16.72 -8.99 -18.72
C HIS A 171 15.26 -9.43 -18.66
N ARG A 172 14.96 -10.57 -19.29
CA ARG A 172 13.60 -11.09 -19.39
C ARG A 172 13.10 -11.64 -18.06
N ILE A 173 13.99 -12.23 -17.25
CA ILE A 173 13.68 -12.59 -15.85
C ILE A 173 13.29 -11.34 -15.06
N ARG A 174 14.05 -10.24 -15.15
CA ARG A 174 13.71 -8.99 -14.44
C ARG A 174 12.34 -8.44 -14.84
N GLN A 175 12.00 -8.52 -16.12
CA GLN A 175 10.69 -8.12 -16.63
C GLN A 175 9.56 -8.97 -16.03
N TYR A 176 9.69 -10.31 -16.01
CA TYR A 176 8.72 -11.19 -15.35
C TYR A 176 8.58 -10.92 -13.85
N MET A 177 9.72 -10.66 -13.19
CA MET A 177 9.76 -10.54 -11.74
C MET A 177 9.23 -9.21 -11.21
N VAL A 178 9.14 -8.13 -12.01
CA VAL A 178 8.73 -6.81 -11.50
C VAL A 178 7.28 -6.80 -11.00
N ALA A 179 6.36 -7.43 -11.73
CA ALA A 179 4.96 -7.59 -11.29
C ALA A 179 4.85 -8.52 -10.08
N SER A 180 5.61 -9.63 -10.12
CA SER A 180 5.65 -10.62 -9.04
C SER A 180 6.17 -10.01 -7.72
N PHE A 181 7.22 -9.19 -7.79
CA PHE A 181 7.74 -8.50 -6.61
C PHE A 181 6.76 -7.47 -6.07
N ARG A 182 6.10 -6.68 -6.93
CA ARG A 182 5.03 -5.78 -6.50
C ARG A 182 3.94 -6.54 -5.74
N LYS A 183 3.48 -7.68 -6.28
CA LYS A 183 2.46 -8.54 -5.64
C LYS A 183 2.94 -9.15 -4.34
N SER A 184 4.19 -9.58 -4.28
CA SER A 184 4.80 -10.11 -3.05
C SER A 184 4.89 -9.05 -1.96
N ILE A 185 5.29 -7.82 -2.30
CA ILE A 185 5.29 -6.68 -1.36
C ILE A 185 3.87 -6.37 -0.89
N GLU A 186 2.90 -6.28 -1.81
CA GLU A 186 1.48 -6.08 -1.46
C GLU A 186 0.97 -7.16 -0.49
N ALA A 187 1.35 -8.42 -0.71
CA ALA A 187 0.94 -9.58 0.08
C ALA A 187 1.68 -9.73 1.43
N SER A 188 2.74 -8.96 1.68
CA SER A 188 3.55 -9.04 2.89
C SER A 188 3.60 -7.74 3.70
N ARG A 189 3.02 -6.66 3.17
CA ARG A 189 3.03 -5.35 3.84
C ARG A 189 2.17 -5.34 5.09
N ALA A 190 2.62 -4.58 6.09
CA ALA A 190 1.80 -4.20 7.23
C ALA A 190 0.82 -3.09 6.86
N ALA A 191 -0.24 -2.92 7.66
CA ALA A 191 -1.10 -1.76 7.51
C ALA A 191 -0.35 -0.47 7.89
N PRO A 192 -0.66 0.66 7.22
CA PRO A 192 -0.16 1.96 7.66
C PRO A 192 -0.63 2.26 9.08
N ASP A 193 0.10 3.14 9.77
CA ASP A 193 -0.31 3.63 11.07
C ASP A 193 -1.70 4.27 11.03
N LEU A 194 -2.55 3.95 12.01
CA LEU A 194 -3.95 4.37 12.03
C LEU A 194 -4.10 5.89 12.19
N ASP A 195 -3.29 6.51 13.04
CA ASP A 195 -3.26 7.97 13.21
C ASP A 195 -2.85 8.68 11.92
N ILE A 196 -1.82 8.18 11.23
CA ILE A 196 -1.42 8.72 9.93
C ILE A 196 -2.54 8.55 8.91
N THR A 197 -3.21 7.40 8.91
CA THR A 197 -4.35 7.10 8.02
C THR A 197 -5.51 8.07 8.23
N ILE A 198 -5.93 8.25 9.49
CA ILE A 198 -7.04 9.15 9.87
C ILE A 198 -6.68 10.59 9.53
N GLY A 199 -5.49 11.04 9.96
CA GLY A 199 -5.01 12.41 9.72
C GLY A 199 -4.89 12.72 8.23
N ARG A 200 -4.29 11.81 7.45
CA ARG A 200 -4.15 11.95 5.99
C ARG A 200 -5.52 12.01 5.33
N GLY A 201 -6.42 11.05 5.60
CA GLY A 201 -7.75 11.02 4.99
C GLY A 201 -8.57 12.28 5.30
N TRP A 202 -8.53 12.72 6.57
CA TRP A 202 -9.22 13.94 6.98
C TRP A 202 -8.71 15.18 6.25
N ILE A 203 -7.41 15.46 6.37
CA ILE A 203 -6.81 16.67 5.79
C ILE A 203 -6.90 16.63 4.26
N PHE A 204 -6.65 15.48 3.63
CA PHE A 204 -6.69 15.35 2.18
C PHE A 204 -8.02 15.83 1.62
N TYR A 205 -9.13 15.28 2.13
CA TYR A 205 -10.45 15.62 1.60
C TYR A 205 -10.96 16.97 2.08
N GLN A 206 -10.74 17.34 3.36
CA GLN A 206 -11.29 18.58 3.92
C GLN A 206 -10.49 19.84 3.59
N LYS A 207 -9.20 19.71 3.25
CA LYS A 207 -8.34 20.87 2.89
C LYS A 207 -8.04 20.91 1.40
N TYR A 208 -7.51 19.83 0.84
CA TYR A 208 -6.94 19.88 -0.52
C TYR A 208 -7.96 19.50 -1.59
N PHE A 209 -8.67 18.37 -1.43
CA PHE A 209 -9.63 17.93 -2.44
C PHE A 209 -10.78 18.92 -2.61
N LEU A 210 -11.29 19.49 -1.52
CA LEU A 210 -12.34 20.52 -1.57
C LEU A 210 -11.94 21.79 -2.35
N LYS A 211 -10.65 22.12 -2.43
CA LYS A 211 -10.16 23.28 -3.22
C LYS A 211 -10.43 23.07 -4.72
N TYR A 212 -10.29 21.84 -5.19
CA TYR A 212 -10.42 21.48 -6.60
C TYR A 212 -11.78 20.84 -6.95
N TYR A 213 -12.50 20.36 -5.95
CA TYR A 213 -13.84 19.79 -6.09
C TYR A 213 -14.77 20.28 -4.96
N SER A 214 -15.20 21.54 -5.07
CA SER A 214 -15.94 22.25 -4.01
C SER A 214 -17.29 21.63 -3.63
N SER A 215 -17.89 20.82 -4.51
CA SER A 215 -19.13 20.09 -4.22
C SER A 215 -18.94 18.78 -3.45
N PHE A 216 -17.69 18.39 -3.13
CA PHE A 216 -17.36 17.12 -2.48
C PHE A 216 -18.28 16.77 -1.31
N ASN A 217 -18.43 17.65 -0.32
CA ASN A 217 -19.20 17.35 0.89
C ASN A 217 -20.69 17.06 0.58
N ASN A 218 -21.30 17.84 -0.33
CA ASN A 218 -22.69 17.65 -0.72
C ASN A 218 -22.86 16.38 -1.54
N ASP A 219 -21.95 16.13 -2.47
CA ASP A 219 -21.97 14.97 -3.34
C ASP A 219 -21.75 13.68 -2.53
N PHE A 220 -20.76 13.67 -1.64
CA PHE A 220 -20.47 12.57 -0.75
C PHE A 220 -21.68 12.26 0.14
N LEU A 221 -22.27 13.27 0.80
CA LEU A 221 -23.48 13.10 1.61
C LEU A 221 -24.65 12.54 0.79
N SER A 222 -24.86 13.04 -0.43
CA SER A 222 -25.95 12.56 -1.29
C SER A 222 -25.80 11.09 -1.70
N ILE A 223 -24.55 10.62 -1.77
CA ILE A 223 -24.18 9.27 -2.23
C ILE A 223 -24.21 8.28 -1.08
N THR A 224 -23.59 8.63 0.04
CA THR A 224 -23.36 7.72 1.18
C THR A 224 -24.45 7.82 2.23
N GLY A 225 -25.21 8.93 2.25
CA GLY A 225 -26.10 9.29 3.35
C GLY A 225 -25.36 9.74 4.61
N LEU A 226 -24.04 9.94 4.53
CA LEU A 226 -23.18 10.36 5.63
C LEU A 226 -22.39 11.61 5.22
N SER A 227 -22.27 12.58 6.13
CA SER A 227 -21.25 13.60 5.93
C SER A 227 -19.86 12.95 5.95
N PHE A 228 -18.87 13.56 5.31
CA PHE A 228 -17.51 12.99 5.35
C PHE A 228 -16.96 12.95 6.79
N GLU A 229 -17.32 13.93 7.63
CA GLU A 229 -17.01 13.92 9.05
C GLU A 229 -17.63 12.70 9.76
N ASP A 230 -18.92 12.43 9.56
CA ASP A 230 -19.58 11.26 10.14
C ASP A 230 -18.95 9.95 9.64
N TYR A 231 -18.57 9.90 8.37
CA TYR A 231 -17.87 8.77 7.79
C TYR A 231 -16.52 8.52 8.49
N MET A 232 -15.72 9.58 8.71
CA MET A 232 -14.43 9.48 9.43
C MET A 232 -14.59 9.11 10.90
N VAL A 233 -15.64 9.60 11.57
CA VAL A 233 -15.99 9.20 12.94
C VAL A 233 -16.38 7.72 12.99
N CYS A 234 -17.22 7.25 12.08
CA CYS A 234 -17.60 5.84 12.01
C CYS A 234 -16.41 4.95 11.68
N PHE A 235 -15.58 5.32 10.71
CA PHE A 235 -14.32 4.62 10.40
C PHE A 235 -13.45 4.47 11.65
N SER A 236 -13.24 5.57 12.38
CA SER A 236 -12.41 5.58 13.59
C SER A 236 -13.01 4.71 14.69
N ALA A 237 -14.33 4.71 14.84
CA ALA A 237 -15.04 3.84 15.78
C ALA A 237 -14.80 2.35 15.47
N ILE A 238 -14.93 1.95 14.19
CA ILE A 238 -14.69 0.57 13.76
C ILE A 238 -13.21 0.20 13.92
N ALA A 239 -12.30 1.12 13.61
CA ALA A 239 -10.85 0.92 13.73
C ALA A 239 -10.42 0.45 15.12
N LEU A 240 -11.05 0.99 16.17
CA LEU A 240 -10.75 0.63 17.56
C LEU A 240 -11.00 -0.86 17.87
N HIS A 241 -11.89 -1.52 17.15
CA HIS A 241 -12.24 -2.93 17.39
C HIS A 241 -11.14 -3.92 16.98
N PHE A 242 -10.21 -3.52 16.11
CA PHE A 242 -9.14 -4.39 15.62
C PHE A 242 -7.71 -3.91 15.93
N THR A 243 -7.57 -3.03 16.92
CA THR A 243 -6.26 -2.56 17.41
C THR A 243 -5.46 -3.62 18.20
N ASP A 244 -6.11 -4.64 18.77
CA ASP A 244 -5.46 -5.76 19.49
C ASP A 244 -6.03 -7.12 19.06
N PRO A 245 -5.78 -7.55 17.80
CA PRO A 245 -6.36 -8.77 17.23
C PRO A 245 -5.82 -10.07 17.83
N LEU A 246 -4.70 -10.01 18.55
CA LEU A 246 -4.15 -11.15 19.27
C LEU A 246 -4.96 -11.44 20.53
N ARG A 247 -5.43 -10.40 21.23
CA ARG A 247 -6.19 -10.56 22.48
C ARG A 247 -7.71 -10.47 22.33
N LYS A 248 -8.19 -9.79 21.31
CA LYS A 248 -9.63 -9.59 21.05
C LYS A 248 -10.08 -10.34 19.80
N PRO A 249 -11.35 -10.75 19.73
CA PRO A 249 -11.89 -11.43 18.55
C PRO A 249 -12.05 -10.50 17.33
N CYS A 250 -12.01 -9.18 17.51
CA CYS A 250 -12.23 -8.16 16.47
C CYS A 250 -13.61 -8.22 15.78
N ILE A 251 -14.56 -8.93 16.38
CA ILE A 251 -15.93 -9.05 15.87
C ILE A 251 -16.78 -7.90 16.44
N ILE A 252 -17.58 -7.30 15.57
CA ILE A 252 -18.64 -6.36 15.90
C ILE A 252 -19.99 -6.99 15.57
N ASN A 253 -21.08 -6.55 16.21
CA ASN A 253 -22.42 -6.98 15.85
C ASN A 253 -23.11 -5.84 15.10
N ALA A 254 -23.32 -5.99 13.79
CA ALA A 254 -23.93 -5.00 12.92
C ALA A 254 -25.38 -4.63 13.32
N ASN A 255 -26.09 -5.54 13.99
CA ASN A 255 -27.47 -5.29 14.41
C ASN A 255 -27.54 -4.36 15.63
N THR A 256 -26.59 -4.52 16.56
CA THR A 256 -26.56 -3.78 17.83
C THR A 256 -25.48 -2.69 17.89
N ILE A 257 -24.69 -2.54 16.84
CA ILE A 257 -23.63 -1.53 16.81
C ILE A 257 -24.21 -0.13 16.99
N GLY A 258 -23.59 0.63 17.89
CA GLY A 258 -23.99 2.00 18.16
C GLY A 258 -25.22 2.17 19.04
N GLU A 259 -25.90 1.10 19.49
CA GLU A 259 -27.10 1.22 20.34
C GLU A 259 -26.85 1.99 21.65
N THR A 260 -25.61 1.98 22.13
CA THR A 260 -25.18 2.70 23.34
C THR A 260 -24.48 4.03 23.05
N THR A 261 -24.41 4.46 21.79
CA THR A 261 -23.72 5.69 21.36
C THR A 261 -24.71 6.80 21.03
N LEU A 262 -24.22 8.01 20.78
CA LEU A 262 -25.05 9.13 20.34
C LEU A 262 -25.36 9.10 18.83
N ILE A 263 -24.80 8.13 18.10
CA ILE A 263 -24.83 8.06 16.64
C ILE A 263 -25.20 6.66 16.08
N PRO A 264 -26.21 5.95 16.62
CA PRO A 264 -26.58 4.61 16.18
C PRO A 264 -26.87 4.54 14.69
N ASP A 265 -27.65 5.49 14.16
CA ASP A 265 -28.07 5.48 12.76
C ASP A 265 -26.90 5.71 11.79
N LYS A 266 -25.92 6.53 12.19
CA LYS A 266 -24.71 6.79 11.38
C LYS A 266 -23.83 5.55 11.31
N LEU A 267 -23.61 4.87 12.44
CA LEU A 267 -22.85 3.63 12.48
C LEU A 267 -23.52 2.52 11.66
N LYS A 268 -24.86 2.38 11.75
CA LYS A 268 -25.62 1.43 10.93
C LYS A 268 -25.53 1.76 9.44
N ALA A 269 -25.61 3.05 9.08
CA ALA A 269 -25.44 3.49 7.69
C ALA A 269 -24.03 3.20 7.15
N TYR A 270 -23.00 3.44 7.98
CA TYR A 270 -21.61 3.14 7.63
C TYR A 270 -21.39 1.64 7.42
N ILE A 271 -21.85 0.79 8.34
CA ILE A 271 -21.73 -0.67 8.19
C ILE A 271 -22.45 -1.14 6.92
N ARG A 272 -23.63 -0.63 6.61
CA ARG A 272 -24.33 -0.99 5.37
C ARG A 272 -23.55 -0.58 4.11
N LEU A 273 -22.86 0.55 4.17
CA LEU A 273 -22.05 1.06 3.05
C LEU A 273 -20.80 0.20 2.83
N GLU A 274 -20.05 -0.08 3.88
CA GLU A 274 -18.71 -0.70 3.83
C GLU A 274 -18.72 -2.23 3.98
N SER A 275 -19.87 -2.83 4.31
CA SER A 275 -19.99 -4.28 4.47
C SER A 275 -20.64 -5.00 3.30
N GLN A 276 -20.29 -6.27 3.16
CA GLN A 276 -20.87 -7.22 2.23
C GLN A 276 -21.15 -8.57 2.90
N THR A 277 -22.18 -9.23 2.40
CA THR A 277 -22.53 -10.62 2.71
C THR A 277 -21.64 -11.60 1.95
N ILE A 278 -21.71 -12.89 2.30
CA ILE A 278 -20.95 -13.92 1.59
C ILE A 278 -21.41 -14.09 0.14
N GLU A 279 -22.71 -13.94 -0.13
CA GLU A 279 -23.29 -14.04 -1.47
C GLU A 279 -22.81 -12.90 -2.37
N GLU A 280 -22.80 -11.68 -1.84
CA GLU A 280 -22.27 -10.51 -2.53
C GLU A 280 -20.78 -10.67 -2.82
N LEU A 281 -20.00 -11.07 -1.82
CA LEU A 281 -18.56 -11.27 -1.96
C LEU A 281 -18.24 -12.35 -3.00
N ARG A 282 -18.89 -13.52 -2.92
CA ARG A 282 -18.76 -14.63 -3.87
C ARG A 282 -19.07 -14.17 -5.30
N LYS A 283 -20.19 -13.47 -5.48
CA LYS A 283 -20.61 -12.99 -6.81
C LYS A 283 -19.57 -12.05 -7.41
N ARG A 284 -18.98 -11.16 -6.61
CA ARG A 284 -18.01 -10.15 -7.06
C ARG A 284 -16.63 -10.74 -7.32
N LEU A 285 -16.12 -11.61 -6.43
CA LEU A 285 -14.81 -12.26 -6.60
C LEU A 285 -14.77 -13.19 -7.82
N TRP A 286 -15.90 -13.84 -8.14
CA TRP A 286 -15.95 -14.88 -9.16
C TRP A 286 -16.75 -14.50 -10.40
N ASN A 287 -17.12 -13.22 -10.54
CA ASN A 287 -17.90 -12.71 -11.67
C ASN A 287 -19.19 -13.53 -11.93
N GLY A 288 -19.82 -14.02 -10.86
CA GLY A 288 -21.03 -14.83 -10.90
C GLY A 288 -20.86 -16.31 -11.24
N LYS A 289 -19.62 -16.80 -11.46
CA LYS A 289 -19.35 -18.22 -11.70
C LYS A 289 -19.56 -19.06 -10.44
N GLY A 290 -20.09 -20.28 -10.62
CA GLY A 290 -20.38 -21.22 -9.55
C GLY A 290 -19.22 -22.17 -9.18
N ARG A 291 -19.44 -23.00 -8.15
CA ARG A 291 -18.47 -23.96 -7.59
C ARG A 291 -17.92 -24.97 -8.60
N GLU A 292 -18.74 -25.38 -9.57
CA GLU A 292 -18.34 -26.39 -10.55
C GLU A 292 -17.61 -25.80 -11.77
N GLU A 293 -17.64 -24.47 -11.93
CA GLU A 293 -17.06 -23.78 -13.09
C GLU A 293 -15.61 -23.34 -12.86
N ILE A 294 -15.13 -23.39 -11.62
CA ILE A 294 -13.84 -22.83 -11.21
C ILE A 294 -13.00 -23.91 -10.51
N ASN A 295 -11.74 -23.97 -10.93
CA ASN A 295 -10.68 -24.72 -10.25
C ASN A 295 -9.42 -23.83 -10.14
N ASP A 296 -8.39 -24.34 -9.47
CA ASP A 296 -7.15 -23.60 -9.26
C ASP A 296 -6.48 -23.12 -10.57
N ASP A 297 -6.52 -23.95 -11.61
CA ASP A 297 -5.90 -23.63 -12.91
C ASP A 297 -6.64 -22.50 -13.68
N THR A 298 -7.92 -22.28 -13.36
CA THR A 298 -8.79 -21.31 -14.06
C THR A 298 -9.08 -20.05 -13.25
N ALA A 299 -8.74 -20.04 -11.95
CA ALA A 299 -9.03 -18.93 -11.05
C ALA A 299 -8.21 -17.66 -11.36
N GLY A 300 -7.00 -17.81 -11.91
CA GLY A 300 -6.07 -16.71 -12.16
C GLY A 300 -5.72 -15.90 -10.89
N PRO A 301 -4.99 -14.78 -11.05
CA PRO A 301 -4.71 -13.87 -9.94
C PRO A 301 -5.99 -13.33 -9.30
N MET A 302 -5.97 -13.13 -7.99
CA MET A 302 -7.10 -12.59 -7.25
C MET A 302 -7.40 -11.14 -7.64
N ASP A 303 -8.64 -10.86 -8.01
CA ASP A 303 -9.15 -9.48 -8.06
C ASP A 303 -9.42 -8.99 -6.64
N THR A 304 -8.70 -7.94 -6.24
CA THR A 304 -8.76 -7.37 -4.89
C THR A 304 -9.85 -6.30 -4.75
N ILE A 305 -10.41 -5.80 -5.86
CA ILE A 305 -11.43 -4.74 -5.87
C ILE A 305 -12.64 -5.09 -4.98
N PRO A 306 -13.20 -6.31 -5.01
CA PRO A 306 -14.33 -6.67 -4.16
C PRO A 306 -14.05 -6.47 -2.66
N LEU A 307 -12.83 -6.74 -2.21
CA LEU A 307 -12.42 -6.57 -0.82
C LEU A 307 -12.08 -5.11 -0.48
N ARG A 308 -11.61 -4.33 -1.45
CA ARG A 308 -11.28 -2.91 -1.29
C ARG A 308 -12.51 -2.02 -1.22
N ASP A 309 -13.50 -2.31 -2.08
CA ASP A 309 -14.73 -1.52 -2.16
C ASP A 309 -15.63 -1.72 -0.93
N LYS A 310 -15.58 -2.89 -0.29
CA LYS A 310 -16.39 -3.26 0.87
C LYS A 310 -15.58 -4.11 1.85
N PRO A 311 -14.70 -3.49 2.67
CA PRO A 311 -13.71 -4.21 3.46
C PRO A 311 -14.27 -4.98 4.66
N ILE A 312 -15.58 -4.86 4.95
CA ILE A 312 -16.22 -5.53 6.08
C ILE A 312 -17.03 -6.73 5.58
N TYR A 313 -16.83 -7.89 6.19
CA TYR A 313 -17.71 -9.05 6.02
C TYR A 313 -18.76 -9.05 7.11
N THR A 314 -20.02 -9.33 6.76
CA THR A 314 -21.14 -9.51 7.70
C THR A 314 -21.78 -10.88 7.46
N ALA A 315 -21.78 -11.71 8.50
CA ALA A 315 -22.45 -13.01 8.52
C ALA A 315 -23.97 -12.83 8.67
N SER A 316 -24.73 -13.90 8.39
CA SER A 316 -26.19 -13.91 8.42
C SER A 316 -26.77 -13.59 9.82
N ASP A 317 -26.03 -13.90 10.89
CA ASP A 317 -26.38 -13.59 12.28
C ASP A 317 -26.05 -12.15 12.71
N GLY A 318 -25.47 -11.35 11.81
CA GLY A 318 -25.09 -9.97 12.04
C GLY A 318 -23.71 -9.77 12.69
N ARG A 319 -22.95 -10.83 12.99
CA ARG A 319 -21.53 -10.67 13.32
C ARG A 319 -20.78 -10.14 12.09
N SER A 320 -19.90 -9.16 12.30
CA SER A 320 -19.08 -8.58 11.23
C SER A 320 -17.63 -8.45 11.64
N ILE A 321 -16.73 -8.46 10.65
CA ILE A 321 -15.29 -8.29 10.83
C ILE A 321 -14.69 -7.53 9.66
N VAL A 322 -13.62 -6.78 9.92
CA VAL A 322 -12.78 -6.23 8.85
C VAL A 322 -11.90 -7.34 8.28
N LEU A 323 -12.01 -7.59 6.97
CA LEU A 323 -11.29 -8.68 6.30
C LEU A 323 -9.78 -8.41 6.18
N ASP A 324 -9.42 -7.16 5.92
CA ASP A 324 -8.04 -6.73 5.72
C ASP A 324 -7.86 -5.27 6.15
N ALA A 325 -6.91 -5.03 7.07
CA ALA A 325 -6.66 -3.69 7.57
C ALA A 325 -6.14 -2.72 6.49
N ILE A 326 -5.38 -3.18 5.50
CA ILE A 326 -4.90 -2.29 4.42
C ILE A 326 -6.09 -1.79 3.60
N TYR A 327 -6.95 -2.69 3.14
CA TYR A 327 -8.14 -2.33 2.39
C TYR A 327 -9.12 -1.50 3.20
N PHE A 328 -9.23 -1.77 4.51
CA PHE A 328 -9.99 -0.89 5.39
C PHE A 328 -9.38 0.51 5.47
N HIS A 329 -8.07 0.66 5.63
CA HIS A 329 -7.41 1.97 5.66
C HIS A 329 -7.57 2.74 4.34
N GLU A 330 -7.59 2.05 3.20
CA GLU A 330 -7.87 2.67 1.90
C GLU A 330 -9.27 3.29 1.80
N SER A 331 -10.23 2.84 2.63
CA SER A 331 -11.61 3.36 2.65
C SER A 331 -11.71 4.85 2.97
N VAL A 332 -10.72 5.42 3.67
CA VAL A 332 -10.67 6.87 3.98
C VAL A 332 -9.69 7.65 3.12
N LEU A 333 -8.88 6.97 2.30
CA LEU A 333 -7.87 7.60 1.46
C LEU A 333 -8.31 7.67 0.00
N VAL A 334 -8.70 6.54 -0.57
CA VAL A 334 -8.92 6.39 -2.01
C VAL A 334 -10.39 6.09 -2.32
N SER A 335 -11.07 5.29 -1.50
CA SER A 335 -12.47 4.92 -1.72
C SER A 335 -13.45 6.11 -1.80
N PRO A 336 -13.31 7.24 -1.07
CA PRO A 336 -14.25 8.34 -1.18
C PRO A 336 -14.30 8.91 -2.60
N MET A 337 -13.15 8.99 -3.28
CA MET A 337 -13.06 9.36 -4.69
C MET A 337 -13.79 8.36 -5.59
N PHE A 338 -13.57 7.06 -5.42
CA PHE A 338 -14.19 6.04 -6.27
C PHE A 338 -15.70 5.92 -6.06
N LEU A 339 -16.20 6.10 -4.82
CA LEU A 339 -17.63 6.19 -4.53
C LEU A 339 -18.29 7.32 -5.33
N MET A 340 -17.63 8.48 -5.42
CA MET A 340 -18.13 9.59 -6.25
C MET A 340 -18.13 9.24 -7.74
N ILE A 341 -17.06 8.61 -8.24
CA ILE A 341 -16.94 8.24 -9.66
C ILE A 341 -18.02 7.25 -10.09
N GLN A 342 -18.33 6.25 -9.25
CA GLN A 342 -19.29 5.20 -9.56
C GLN A 342 -20.68 5.77 -9.92
N LEU A 343 -21.11 6.85 -9.24
CA LEU A 343 -22.41 7.47 -9.41
C LEU A 343 -22.38 8.71 -10.31
N LYS A 344 -21.25 9.41 -10.39
CA LYS A 344 -21.02 10.55 -11.31
C LYS A 344 -20.10 10.19 -12.47
N ARG A 345 -20.36 9.06 -13.15
CA ARG A 345 -19.51 8.55 -14.25
C ARG A 345 -19.18 9.59 -15.32
N LYS A 346 -20.12 10.49 -15.63
CA LYS A 346 -19.91 11.59 -16.61
C LYS A 346 -18.86 12.62 -16.17
N SER A 347 -18.63 12.74 -14.86
CA SER A 347 -17.64 13.63 -14.24
C SER A 347 -16.38 12.90 -13.79
N ALA A 348 -16.17 11.64 -14.17
CA ALA A 348 -15.03 10.84 -13.70
C ALA A 348 -13.68 11.52 -13.98
N ASN A 349 -13.49 12.05 -15.19
CA ASN A 349 -12.25 12.76 -15.56
C ASN A 349 -12.03 14.03 -14.72
N GLN A 350 -13.10 14.76 -14.40
CA GLN A 350 -13.03 15.94 -13.54
C GLN A 350 -12.61 15.56 -12.12
N ILE A 351 -13.20 14.48 -11.57
CA ILE A 351 -12.88 13.98 -10.23
C ILE A 351 -11.43 13.49 -10.16
N PHE A 352 -10.97 12.73 -11.17
CA PHE A 352 -9.57 12.30 -11.25
C PHE A 352 -8.59 13.46 -11.39
N SER A 353 -8.93 14.48 -12.19
CA SER A 353 -8.11 15.70 -12.30
C SER A 353 -8.01 16.41 -10.96
N ALA A 354 -9.14 16.66 -10.30
CA ALA A 354 -9.19 17.31 -9.00
C ALA A 354 -8.42 16.51 -7.92
N PHE A 355 -8.42 15.19 -7.98
CA PHE A 355 -7.62 14.35 -7.09
C PHE A 355 -6.12 14.52 -7.35
N GLY A 356 -5.72 14.57 -8.63
CA GLY A 356 -4.33 14.85 -9.02
C GLY A 356 -3.84 16.20 -8.51
N ASP A 357 -4.62 17.24 -8.76
CA ASP A 357 -4.31 18.61 -8.33
C ASP A 357 -4.25 18.71 -6.79
N ALA A 358 -5.18 18.05 -6.09
CA ALA A 358 -5.19 18.00 -4.62
C ALA A 358 -3.99 17.24 -4.04
N PHE A 359 -3.55 16.17 -4.70
CA PHE A 359 -2.37 15.40 -4.30
C PHE A 359 -1.08 16.19 -4.50
N GLU A 360 -0.97 16.92 -5.60
CA GLU A 360 0.14 17.83 -5.85
C GLU A 360 0.22 18.92 -4.76
N ASP A 361 -0.88 19.63 -4.51
CA ASP A 361 -0.99 20.63 -3.45
C ASP A 361 -0.63 20.05 -2.08
N TYR A 362 -1.12 18.85 -1.76
CA TYR A 362 -0.83 18.20 -0.49
C TYR A 362 0.67 17.93 -0.31
N CYS A 363 1.31 17.38 -1.33
CA CYS A 363 2.75 17.14 -1.33
C CYS A 363 3.56 18.44 -1.24
N CYS A 364 3.14 19.46 -1.97
CA CYS A 364 3.73 20.77 -1.97
C CYS A 364 3.61 21.47 -0.60
N ASP A 365 2.49 21.31 0.11
CA ASP A 365 2.32 21.85 1.48
C ASP A 365 3.22 21.10 2.47
N ILE A 366 3.41 19.77 2.33
CA ILE A 366 4.39 19.03 3.16
C ILE A 366 5.81 19.57 2.94
N LEU A 367 6.22 19.71 1.67
CA LEU A 367 7.54 20.22 1.32
C LEU A 367 7.73 21.66 1.83
N ASP A 368 6.70 22.50 1.77
CA ASP A 368 6.76 23.86 2.34
C ASP A 368 6.98 23.83 3.86
N ARG A 369 6.19 23.03 4.59
CA ARG A 369 6.33 22.89 6.05
C ARG A 369 7.70 22.38 6.47
N MET A 370 8.34 21.51 5.67
CA MET A 370 9.70 21.01 5.92
C MET A 370 10.79 22.10 5.91
N TYR A 371 10.56 23.21 5.20
CA TYR A 371 11.60 24.22 4.90
C TYR A 371 11.18 25.69 5.09
N SER A 372 9.93 25.97 5.47
CA SER A 372 9.37 27.33 5.62
C SER A 372 10.22 28.28 6.48
N ASP A 373 10.84 27.77 7.54
CA ASP A 373 11.68 28.56 8.46
C ASP A 373 13.20 28.48 8.19
N LYS A 374 13.62 27.78 7.13
CA LYS A 374 15.05 27.54 6.87
C LYS A 374 15.56 28.46 5.76
N ALA A 375 16.15 29.60 6.15
CA ALA A 375 16.69 30.61 5.24
C ALA A 375 17.71 30.09 4.19
N GLU A 376 18.34 28.94 4.44
CA GLU A 376 19.28 28.30 3.51
C GLU A 376 18.59 27.58 2.34
N TYR A 377 17.29 27.35 2.45
CA TYR A 377 16.51 26.65 1.44
C TYR A 377 15.57 27.60 0.73
N THR A 378 15.46 27.40 -0.57
CA THR A 378 14.44 28.05 -1.37
C THR A 378 13.52 26.97 -1.92
N PHE A 379 12.32 26.89 -1.34
CA PHE A 379 11.26 26.05 -1.87
C PHE A 379 10.46 26.81 -2.95
N ARG A 380 10.14 26.13 -4.04
CA ARG A 380 9.37 26.67 -5.16
C ARG A 380 8.27 25.68 -5.54
N GLN A 381 7.03 26.12 -5.42
CA GLN A 381 5.85 25.39 -5.91
C GLN A 381 5.48 25.87 -7.31
N GLN A 382 5.01 24.93 -8.14
CA GLN A 382 4.19 25.11 -9.33
C GLN A 382 4.41 26.43 -10.09
N LYS A 383 5.44 26.45 -10.93
CA LYS A 383 5.68 27.55 -11.89
C LYS A 383 5.44 27.08 -13.30
N SER A 384 4.37 27.59 -13.91
CA SER A 384 4.21 27.59 -15.36
C SER A 384 5.08 28.69 -15.96
N TYR A 385 6.16 28.31 -16.63
CA TYR A 385 7.00 29.23 -17.38
C TYR A 385 6.60 29.22 -18.86
N GLN A 386 6.29 30.39 -19.42
CA GLN A 386 5.98 30.51 -20.84
C GLN A 386 7.26 30.70 -21.65
N GLN A 387 7.49 29.84 -22.64
CA GLN A 387 8.50 30.03 -23.67
C GLN A 387 7.91 29.71 -25.04
N GLN A 388 7.89 30.69 -25.95
CA GLN A 388 7.49 30.50 -27.37
C GLN A 388 6.18 29.70 -27.55
N GLY A 389 5.17 29.96 -26.72
CA GLY A 389 3.87 29.28 -26.76
C GLY A 389 3.82 27.89 -26.13
N ARG A 390 4.88 27.44 -25.44
CA ARG A 390 4.89 26.21 -24.63
C ARG A 390 5.05 26.56 -23.16
N ASN A 391 4.22 25.94 -22.32
CA ASN A 391 4.39 25.98 -20.87
C ASN A 391 5.41 24.91 -20.48
N LEU A 392 6.41 25.30 -19.68
CA LEU A 392 7.16 24.37 -18.83
C LEU A 392 6.56 24.43 -17.44
N GLU A 393 6.30 23.27 -16.87
CA GLU A 393 5.75 23.11 -15.53
C GLU A 393 6.81 22.42 -14.66
N ILE A 394 6.98 22.93 -13.44
CA ILE A 394 7.79 22.32 -12.39
C ILE A 394 6.86 22.22 -11.18
N ASP A 395 6.47 21.00 -10.82
CA ASP A 395 5.55 20.73 -9.72
C ASP A 395 6.15 21.25 -8.39
N ALA A 396 7.37 20.81 -8.08
CA ALA A 396 8.12 21.39 -6.96
C ALA A 396 9.64 21.35 -7.15
N ALA A 397 10.34 22.32 -6.55
CA ALA A 397 11.80 22.32 -6.47
C ALA A 397 12.28 22.79 -5.09
N LEU A 398 13.29 22.12 -4.56
CA LEU A 398 14.01 22.53 -3.35
C LEU A 398 15.45 22.88 -3.74
N LEU A 399 15.83 24.14 -3.51
CA LEU A 399 17.15 24.66 -3.82
C LEU A 399 17.93 24.94 -2.54
N GLN A 400 19.20 24.54 -2.52
CA GLN A 400 20.16 24.92 -1.48
C GLN A 400 21.53 25.11 -2.13
N ASN A 401 22.09 26.31 -2.03
CA ASN A 401 23.35 26.68 -2.69
C ASN A 401 23.31 26.36 -4.19
N LYS A 402 24.17 25.45 -4.67
CA LYS A 402 24.28 25.02 -6.07
C LYS A 402 23.59 23.68 -6.36
N THR A 403 22.77 23.20 -5.42
CA THR A 403 22.08 21.92 -5.53
C THR A 403 20.57 22.13 -5.66
N ALA A 404 19.94 21.42 -6.59
CA ALA A 404 18.50 21.37 -6.77
C ALA A 404 17.99 19.94 -6.56
N ILE A 405 16.90 19.79 -5.80
CA ILE A 405 16.06 18.59 -5.83
C ILE A 405 14.81 18.95 -6.62
N LEU A 406 14.56 18.24 -7.71
CA LEU A 406 13.43 18.47 -8.60
C LEU A 406 12.39 17.38 -8.39
N PHE A 407 11.17 17.78 -8.07
CA PHE A 407 10.06 16.87 -7.82
C PHE A 407 9.09 16.91 -8.98
N GLU A 408 8.72 15.72 -9.45
CA GLU A 408 7.59 15.47 -10.32
C GLU A 408 6.59 14.63 -9.54
N ILE A 409 5.37 15.12 -9.40
CA ILE A 409 4.37 14.60 -8.48
C ILE A 409 3.27 13.91 -9.29
N LYS A 410 2.96 12.65 -8.95
CA LYS A 410 2.01 11.83 -9.70
C LYS A 410 1.05 11.05 -8.81
N ALA A 411 -0.24 11.35 -8.98
CA ALA A 411 -1.37 10.62 -8.40
C ALA A 411 -1.96 9.60 -9.38
N SER A 412 -1.12 8.75 -9.98
CA SER A 412 -1.59 7.75 -10.94
C SER A 412 -2.00 6.45 -10.26
N PHE A 413 -3.12 5.88 -10.71
CA PHE A 413 -3.59 4.55 -10.30
C PHE A 413 -3.20 3.51 -11.35
N ILE A 414 -2.49 2.47 -10.91
CA ILE A 414 -2.19 1.29 -11.70
C ILE A 414 -3.37 0.34 -11.62
N ARG A 415 -3.81 -0.17 -12.78
CA ARG A 415 -4.91 -1.13 -12.84
C ARG A 415 -4.43 -2.50 -12.39
N GLU A 416 -5.14 -3.07 -11.43
CA GLU A 416 -4.81 -4.37 -10.84
C GLU A 416 -4.80 -5.49 -11.89
N SER A 417 -5.72 -5.44 -12.86
CA SER A 417 -5.80 -6.39 -13.97
C SER A 417 -4.55 -6.41 -14.87
N GLU A 418 -3.73 -5.35 -14.83
CA GLU A 418 -2.49 -5.24 -15.61
C GLU A 418 -1.28 -5.79 -14.83
N VAL A 419 -1.44 -6.12 -13.54
CA VAL A 419 -0.37 -6.70 -12.72
C VAL A 419 -0.37 -8.22 -12.89
N SER A 420 -0.03 -8.66 -14.10
CA SER A 420 0.01 -10.08 -14.48
C SER A 420 1.36 -10.75 -14.19
N PRO A 421 1.40 -12.07 -13.97
CA PRO A 421 2.66 -12.81 -13.74
C PRO A 421 3.66 -12.75 -14.91
N ASP A 422 3.20 -12.41 -16.12
CA ASP A 422 4.07 -12.23 -17.28
C ASP A 422 4.85 -10.90 -17.26
N GLY A 423 4.50 -9.96 -16.37
CA GLY A 423 5.15 -8.67 -16.20
C GLY A 423 5.03 -7.67 -17.38
N ILE A 424 4.60 -8.12 -18.56
CA ILE A 424 4.55 -7.31 -19.79
C ILE A 424 3.49 -6.22 -19.65
N SER A 425 2.25 -6.61 -19.33
CA SER A 425 1.13 -5.68 -19.16
C SER A 425 1.42 -4.65 -18.07
N PHE A 426 2.13 -5.08 -17.01
CA PHE A 426 2.50 -4.22 -15.90
C PHE A 426 3.57 -3.18 -16.31
N GLU A 427 4.60 -3.58 -17.03
CA GLU A 427 5.62 -2.68 -17.59
C GLU A 427 5.00 -1.66 -18.56
N GLU A 428 4.09 -2.08 -19.42
CA GLU A 428 3.37 -1.19 -20.34
C GLU A 428 2.49 -0.19 -19.59
N GLU A 429 1.77 -0.63 -18.56
CA GLU A 429 0.98 0.27 -17.71
C GLU A 429 1.88 1.25 -16.94
N LEU A 430 3.05 0.83 -16.45
CA LEU A 430 4.04 1.72 -15.84
C LEU A 430 4.51 2.79 -16.84
N ARG A 431 4.91 2.40 -18.06
CA ARG A 431 5.33 3.35 -19.10
C ARG A 431 4.23 4.35 -19.44
N LYS A 432 2.99 3.88 -19.60
CA LYS A 432 1.82 4.73 -19.91
C LYS A 432 1.54 5.81 -18.86
N LYS A 433 1.89 5.54 -17.60
CA LYS A 433 1.62 6.43 -16.47
C LYS A 433 2.82 7.30 -16.10
N TYR A 434 4.04 6.80 -16.27
CA TYR A 434 5.24 7.41 -15.71
C TYR A 434 6.35 7.71 -16.73
N SER A 435 6.18 7.37 -18.02
CA SER A 435 7.15 7.63 -19.10
C SER A 435 6.49 8.31 -20.31
N ASN A 436 7.29 8.60 -21.35
CA ASN A 436 6.79 9.13 -22.62
C ASN A 436 6.06 8.03 -23.41
N VAL A 437 4.88 8.36 -23.91
CA VAL A 437 4.12 7.44 -24.79
C VAL A 437 3.61 8.16 -26.03
N VAL A 438 3.64 7.48 -27.17
CA VAL A 438 3.02 7.95 -28.40
C VAL A 438 1.58 7.45 -28.43
N GLU A 439 0.62 8.36 -28.29
CA GLU A 439 -0.80 8.04 -28.30
C GLU A 439 -1.48 8.85 -29.42
N GLY A 440 -2.09 8.17 -30.39
CA GLY A 440 -2.73 8.85 -31.54
C GLY A 440 -1.77 9.66 -32.42
N GLY A 441 -0.48 9.28 -32.47
CA GLY A 441 0.56 10.01 -33.23
C GLY A 441 1.10 11.26 -32.54
N GLN A 442 0.67 11.55 -31.31
CA GLN A 442 1.22 12.62 -30.47
C GLN A 442 1.99 12.04 -29.30
N GLU A 443 3.17 12.59 -29.02
CA GLU A 443 3.94 12.23 -27.83
C GLU A 443 3.31 12.89 -26.59
N ARG A 444 2.89 12.06 -25.64
CA ARG A 444 2.49 12.48 -24.30
C ARG A 444 3.68 12.30 -23.36
N ILE A 445 4.22 13.43 -22.93
CA ILE A 445 5.33 13.50 -21.96
C ILE A 445 4.72 13.41 -20.56
N LYS A 446 5.16 12.44 -19.75
CA LYS A 446 4.69 12.23 -18.38
C LYS A 446 5.82 11.79 -17.46
N GLY A 447 5.69 12.07 -16.16
CA GLY A 447 6.53 11.48 -15.12
C GLY A 447 8.02 11.74 -15.39
N VAL A 448 8.80 10.69 -15.63
CA VAL A 448 10.25 10.82 -15.89
C VAL A 448 10.55 11.69 -17.11
N GLY A 449 9.64 11.77 -18.08
CA GLY A 449 9.78 12.66 -19.22
C GLY A 449 9.58 14.14 -18.90
N GLN A 450 8.66 14.47 -17.99
CA GLN A 450 8.50 15.85 -17.51
C GLN A 450 9.73 16.28 -16.70
N LEU A 451 10.26 15.40 -15.85
CA LEU A 451 11.55 15.60 -15.18
C LEU A 451 12.70 15.84 -16.17
N SER A 452 12.86 14.98 -17.17
CA SER A 452 13.90 15.11 -18.19
C SER A 452 13.81 16.45 -18.91
N ARG A 453 12.60 16.84 -19.32
CA ARG A 453 12.34 18.13 -19.98
C ARG A 453 12.71 19.31 -19.10
N THR A 454 12.36 19.28 -17.81
CA THR A 454 12.75 20.32 -16.85
C THR A 454 14.25 20.42 -16.70
N ILE A 455 14.94 19.28 -16.55
CA ILE A 455 16.41 19.24 -16.45
C ILE A 455 17.05 19.79 -17.72
N LYS A 456 16.55 19.41 -18.89
CA LYS A 456 17.02 19.92 -20.18
C LYS A 456 16.97 21.44 -20.23
N HIS A 457 15.88 22.05 -19.76
CA HIS A 457 15.75 23.50 -19.74
C HIS A 457 16.73 24.18 -18.78
N ILE A 458 16.99 23.58 -17.62
CA ILE A 458 17.99 24.06 -16.66
C ILE A 458 19.40 23.97 -17.26
N VAL A 459 19.76 22.82 -17.84
CA VAL A 459 21.07 22.55 -18.45
C VAL A 459 21.35 23.49 -19.62
N THR A 460 20.37 23.63 -20.52
CA THR A 460 20.50 24.48 -21.72
C THR A 460 20.31 25.96 -21.44
N ARG A 461 19.91 26.35 -20.21
CA ARG A 461 19.59 27.72 -19.81
C ARG A 461 18.60 28.40 -20.74
N SER A 462 17.69 27.61 -21.31
CA SER A 462 16.85 28.03 -22.43
C SER A 462 15.66 28.88 -22.00
N ILE A 463 15.37 29.02 -20.71
CA ILE A 463 14.22 29.80 -20.22
C ILE A 463 14.71 30.98 -19.36
N ASP A 464 14.55 32.19 -19.88
CA ASP A 464 15.00 33.44 -19.25
C ASP A 464 14.42 33.69 -17.84
N SER A 465 13.20 33.23 -17.57
CA SER A 465 12.55 33.35 -16.26
C SER A 465 12.95 32.27 -15.24
N LEU A 466 13.43 31.11 -15.71
CA LEU A 466 14.03 30.07 -14.87
C LEU A 466 15.45 30.44 -14.45
N ASN A 467 16.08 31.32 -15.24
CA ASN A 467 17.51 31.56 -15.17
C ASN A 467 17.97 32.18 -13.83
N GLN A 468 17.22 33.00 -13.08
CA GLN A 468 17.78 33.56 -11.83
C GLN A 468 18.00 32.53 -10.72
N ASP A 469 17.00 31.73 -10.38
CA ASP A 469 17.09 30.76 -9.27
C ASP A 469 17.95 29.53 -9.63
N PHE A 470 18.03 29.16 -10.93
CA PHE A 470 18.69 27.95 -11.39
C PHE A 470 20.06 28.18 -12.06
N GLN A 471 20.50 29.43 -12.24
CA GLN A 471 21.75 29.77 -12.95
C GLN A 471 23.00 29.15 -12.33
N GLU A 472 23.03 29.09 -11.00
CA GLU A 472 24.19 28.63 -10.24
C GLU A 472 24.18 27.13 -9.94
N ILE A 473 23.11 26.42 -10.32
CA ILE A 473 22.95 25.00 -10.04
C ILE A 473 24.01 24.20 -10.81
N ASN A 474 24.72 23.34 -10.09
CA ASN A 474 25.69 22.40 -10.62
C ASN A 474 25.44 20.95 -10.17
N GLU A 475 24.40 20.70 -9.38
CA GLU A 475 24.00 19.37 -8.91
C GLU A 475 22.46 19.25 -8.91
N ILE A 476 21.91 18.21 -9.54
CA ILE A 476 20.47 17.96 -9.62
C ILE A 476 20.14 16.55 -9.13
N PHE A 477 19.21 16.44 -8.19
CA PHE A 477 18.58 15.19 -7.74
C PHE A 477 17.15 15.09 -8.30
N PRO A 478 16.91 14.26 -9.32
CA PRO A 478 15.56 14.04 -9.84
C PRO A 478 14.75 13.11 -8.92
N VAL A 479 13.54 13.53 -8.56
CA VAL A 479 12.62 12.79 -7.69
C VAL A 479 11.27 12.63 -8.36
N LEU A 480 10.85 11.38 -8.57
CA LEU A 480 9.48 11.05 -8.92
C LEU A 480 8.71 10.74 -7.63
N LEU A 481 7.87 11.68 -7.21
CA LEU A 481 7.02 11.57 -6.03
C LEU A 481 5.66 10.98 -6.40
N VAL A 482 5.31 9.83 -5.82
CA VAL A 482 4.15 9.04 -6.25
C VAL A 482 3.17 8.76 -5.13
N HIS A 483 1.88 8.76 -5.47
CA HIS A 483 0.80 8.34 -4.59
C HIS A 483 0.82 6.81 -4.34
N ASP A 484 1.11 6.01 -5.37
CA ASP A 484 1.16 4.56 -5.25
C ASP A 484 2.38 4.14 -4.42
N THR A 485 2.09 3.73 -3.19
CA THR A 485 3.10 3.32 -2.22
C THR A 485 3.69 1.93 -2.49
N LEU A 486 3.27 1.23 -3.55
CA LEU A 486 3.85 -0.05 -4.00
C LEU A 486 4.89 0.14 -5.10
N LEU A 487 5.14 1.38 -5.56
CA LEU A 487 6.23 1.67 -6.51
C LEU A 487 7.62 1.66 -5.87
N ASP A 488 7.69 1.49 -4.55
CA ASP A 488 8.93 1.17 -3.84
C ASP A 488 9.35 -0.30 -3.99
N ALA A 489 8.52 -1.15 -4.61
CA ALA A 489 8.82 -2.56 -4.82
C ALA A 489 10.10 -2.76 -5.66
N PRO A 490 10.89 -3.82 -5.36
CA PRO A 490 12.11 -4.14 -6.11
C PRO A 490 11.91 -4.19 -7.63
N LEU A 491 12.96 -3.84 -8.38
CA LEU A 491 13.00 -3.75 -9.85
C LEU A 491 12.13 -2.64 -10.48
N THR A 492 11.13 -2.10 -9.79
CA THR A 492 10.33 -0.97 -10.29
C THR A 492 11.20 0.28 -10.48
N ILE A 493 12.10 0.52 -9.52
CA ILE A 493 13.08 1.60 -9.56
C ILE A 493 14.05 1.41 -10.72
N ASP A 494 14.57 0.20 -10.92
CA ASP A 494 15.46 -0.11 -12.05
C ASP A 494 14.80 0.17 -13.39
N LEU A 495 13.53 -0.21 -13.53
CA LEU A 495 12.76 0.00 -14.75
C LEU A 495 12.57 1.49 -15.04
N LEU A 496 12.08 2.27 -14.07
CA LEU A 496 11.87 3.70 -14.26
C LEU A 496 13.18 4.49 -14.36
N GLN A 497 14.26 4.03 -13.73
CA GLN A 497 15.60 4.57 -13.89
C GLN A 497 16.11 4.40 -15.32
N LYS A 498 15.89 3.22 -15.93
CA LYS A 498 16.25 2.99 -17.34
C LYS A 498 15.45 3.90 -18.27
N GLU A 499 14.16 4.02 -18.04
CA GLU A 499 13.28 4.92 -18.80
C GLU A 499 13.77 6.38 -18.68
N PHE A 500 14.10 6.83 -17.47
CA PHE A 500 14.64 8.16 -17.24
C PHE A 500 15.97 8.40 -17.97
N ILE A 501 16.91 7.43 -17.92
CA ILE A 501 18.18 7.51 -18.65
C ILE A 501 17.94 7.62 -20.16
N GLN A 502 17.05 6.79 -20.71
CA GLN A 502 16.75 6.81 -22.14
C GLN A 502 16.15 8.15 -22.57
N VAL A 503 15.22 8.70 -21.80
CA VAL A 503 14.59 9.98 -22.11
C VAL A 503 15.60 11.12 -21.96
N ILE A 504 16.41 11.15 -20.90
CA ILE A 504 17.38 12.24 -20.69
C ILE A 504 18.51 12.22 -21.71
N GLU A 505 18.98 11.04 -22.12
CA GLU A 505 19.97 10.89 -23.19
C GLU A 505 19.39 11.31 -24.54
N SER A 506 18.12 11.00 -24.81
CA SER A 506 17.43 11.46 -26.01
C SER A 506 17.26 12.99 -26.02
N ASP A 507 16.88 13.56 -24.87
CA ASP A 507 16.60 14.98 -24.72
C ASP A 507 17.85 15.86 -24.80
N LEU A 508 18.94 15.45 -24.14
CA LEU A 508 20.18 16.22 -24.04
C LEU A 508 21.25 15.77 -25.03
N GLY A 509 21.30 14.49 -25.41
CA GLY A 509 22.26 13.95 -26.37
C GLY A 509 23.71 14.38 -26.10
N TYR A 510 24.27 15.18 -26.99
CA TYR A 510 25.63 15.71 -26.87
C TYR A 510 25.80 16.69 -25.70
N GLU A 511 24.76 17.45 -25.33
CA GLU A 511 24.79 18.40 -24.22
C GLU A 511 25.00 17.68 -22.89
N LEU A 512 24.49 16.46 -22.72
CA LEU A 512 24.70 15.67 -21.50
C LEU A 512 26.18 15.39 -21.25
N LYS A 513 26.95 15.10 -22.30
CA LYS A 513 28.40 14.80 -22.21
C LYS A 513 29.24 16.02 -21.86
N LYS A 514 28.75 17.22 -22.18
CA LYS A 514 29.40 18.50 -21.88
C LYS A 514 28.80 19.20 -20.67
N CYS A 515 27.79 18.60 -20.05
CA CYS A 515 27.02 19.21 -18.99
C CYS A 515 27.91 19.46 -17.76
N PRO A 516 28.08 20.72 -17.33
CA PRO A 516 28.81 21.01 -16.10
C PRO A 516 27.97 20.68 -14.84
N ILE A 517 26.70 20.35 -15.02
CA ILE A 517 25.76 20.01 -13.96
C ILE A 517 25.78 18.50 -13.75
N LYS A 518 26.07 18.07 -12.53
CA LYS A 518 25.96 16.68 -12.10
C LYS A 518 24.49 16.31 -11.94
N ILE A 519 23.99 15.40 -12.77
CA ILE A 519 22.64 14.86 -12.66
C ILE A 519 22.73 13.47 -12.02
N HIS A 520 22.01 13.28 -10.91
CA HIS A 520 22.00 12.01 -10.16
C HIS A 520 20.94 11.04 -10.70
N ALA A 521 21.02 9.79 -10.23
CA ALA A 521 20.00 8.78 -10.50
C ALA A 521 18.60 9.22 -10.01
N LEU A 522 17.57 8.78 -10.72
CA LEU A 522 16.17 8.94 -10.36
C LEU A 522 15.92 8.33 -8.99
N THR A 523 15.32 9.11 -8.09
CA THR A 523 14.78 8.59 -6.84
C THR A 523 13.26 8.51 -6.95
N ILE A 524 12.71 7.32 -6.69
CA ILE A 524 11.26 7.18 -6.44
C ILE A 524 11.02 7.45 -4.96
N MET A 525 10.12 8.39 -4.67
CA MET A 525 9.67 8.71 -3.33
C MET A 525 8.17 8.47 -3.27
N THR A 526 7.70 7.65 -2.33
CA THR A 526 6.25 7.48 -2.13
C THR A 526 5.70 8.58 -1.21
N ILE A 527 4.39 8.81 -1.23
CA ILE A 527 3.75 9.73 -0.27
C ILE A 527 4.05 9.35 1.18
N SER A 528 4.11 8.06 1.50
CA SER A 528 4.48 7.60 2.84
C SER A 528 5.91 7.95 3.21
N ASN A 529 6.85 7.98 2.25
CA ASN A 529 8.21 8.47 2.51
C ASN A 529 8.21 9.97 2.78
N LEU A 530 7.51 10.76 1.98
CA LEU A 530 7.46 12.21 2.15
C LEU A 530 6.90 12.59 3.53
N GLU A 531 5.79 11.97 3.94
CA GLU A 531 5.18 12.23 5.24
C GLU A 531 6.10 11.87 6.41
N LEU A 532 6.84 10.76 6.33
CA LEU A 532 7.83 10.41 7.35
C LEU A 532 9.03 11.38 7.31
N LEU A 533 9.45 11.82 6.12
CA LEU A 533 10.53 12.79 5.98
C LEU A 533 10.17 14.14 6.59
N GLU A 534 8.89 14.54 6.62
CA GLU A 534 8.44 15.76 7.26
C GLU A 534 8.89 15.87 8.72
N GLY A 535 8.68 14.81 9.51
CA GLY A 535 9.19 14.74 10.89
C GLY A 535 10.71 14.56 10.96
N SER A 536 11.32 14.00 9.92
CA SER A 536 12.73 13.57 9.95
C SER A 536 13.73 14.67 9.62
N VAL A 537 13.34 15.69 8.86
CA VAL A 537 14.25 16.79 8.43
C VAL A 537 14.69 17.73 9.56
N GLN A 538 14.16 17.53 10.77
CA GLN A 538 14.67 18.15 12.00
C GLN A 538 15.95 17.47 12.51
N HIS A 539 16.18 16.21 12.11
CA HIS A 539 17.28 15.38 12.60
C HIS A 539 18.44 15.24 11.61
N PHE A 540 18.19 15.45 10.31
CA PHE A 540 19.24 15.41 9.29
C PHE A 540 18.94 16.32 8.09
N ASN A 541 20.00 16.61 7.30
CA ASN A 541 19.90 17.37 6.06
C ASN A 541 19.52 16.43 4.89
N ILE A 542 18.40 16.73 4.22
CA ILE A 542 17.87 15.88 3.14
C ILE A 542 18.81 15.77 1.93
N ILE A 543 19.56 16.84 1.60
CA ILE A 543 20.49 16.83 0.47
C ILE A 543 21.65 15.89 0.74
N ASN A 544 22.13 15.84 1.97
CA ASN A 544 23.14 14.85 2.37
C ASN A 544 22.60 13.43 2.26
N MET A 545 21.33 13.20 2.65
CA MET A 545 20.67 11.91 2.47
C MET A 545 20.59 11.50 1.00
N PHE A 546 20.13 12.39 0.11
CA PHE A 546 20.09 12.12 -1.34
C PHE A 546 21.48 11.88 -1.93
N ARG A 547 22.50 12.65 -1.49
CA ARG A 547 23.88 12.47 -1.95
C ARG A 547 24.45 11.13 -1.51
N ASP A 548 24.17 10.68 -0.29
CA ASP A 548 24.60 9.36 0.18
C ASP A 548 23.83 8.25 -0.55
N LYS A 549 22.51 8.38 -0.68
CA LYS A 549 21.68 7.44 -1.44
C LYS A 549 22.16 7.27 -2.88
N SER A 550 22.56 8.35 -3.54
CA SER A 550 23.01 8.33 -4.93
C SER A 550 24.27 7.50 -5.19
N ARG A 551 24.98 7.10 -4.11
CA ARG A 551 26.18 6.24 -4.18
C ARG A 551 25.86 4.77 -4.00
N GLU A 552 24.67 4.44 -3.54
CA GLU A 552 24.21 3.07 -3.36
C GLU A 552 23.59 2.53 -4.65
N ASP A 553 23.56 1.20 -4.76
CA ASP A 553 22.79 0.50 -5.79
C ASP A 553 21.29 0.88 -5.71
N PRO A 554 20.50 0.67 -6.78
CA PRO A 554 19.09 1.07 -6.87
C PRO A 554 18.21 0.36 -5.83
N VAL A 555 18.22 0.90 -4.62
CA VAL A 555 17.38 0.52 -3.48
C VAL A 555 16.24 1.53 -3.33
N SER A 556 15.12 1.11 -2.74
CA SER A 556 14.03 2.05 -2.41
C SER A 556 14.52 3.12 -1.45
N LEU A 557 13.92 4.31 -1.51
CA LEU A 557 14.23 5.36 -0.54
C LEU A 557 13.85 4.92 0.89
N HIS A 558 12.75 4.16 1.02
CA HIS A 558 12.32 3.61 2.29
C HIS A 558 13.41 2.73 2.91
N ASP A 559 13.87 1.73 2.16
CA ASP A 559 14.87 0.77 2.64
C ASP A 559 16.21 1.45 2.89
N PHE A 560 16.64 2.37 2.01
CA PHE A 560 17.86 3.13 2.23
C PHE A 560 17.85 3.85 3.59
N VAL A 561 16.75 4.52 3.93
CA VAL A 561 16.63 5.22 5.22
C VAL A 561 16.49 4.23 6.38
N ALA A 562 15.69 3.17 6.21
CA ALA A 562 15.42 2.18 7.26
C ALA A 562 16.68 1.38 7.68
N TYR A 563 17.58 1.11 6.73
CA TYR A 563 18.84 0.41 6.98
C TYR A 563 20.03 1.34 7.18
N SER A 564 19.84 2.67 7.13
CA SER A 564 20.92 3.60 7.38
C SER A 564 21.23 3.70 8.88
N SER A 565 22.51 3.69 9.23
CA SER A 565 22.96 4.08 10.58
C SER A 565 22.94 5.61 10.81
N ARG A 566 22.78 6.40 9.74
CA ARG A 566 22.86 7.87 9.76
C ARG A 566 21.50 8.54 9.67
N TYR A 567 20.56 7.91 8.97
CA TYR A 567 19.21 8.42 8.72
C TYR A 567 18.19 7.55 9.43
N GLY A 568 17.07 8.14 9.79
CA GLY A 568 15.96 7.40 10.40
C GLY A 568 14.66 8.15 10.18
N PHE A 569 13.56 7.43 10.03
CA PHE A 569 12.25 8.05 9.94
C PHE A 569 11.76 8.47 11.33
N TYR A 570 11.06 9.60 11.37
CA TYR A 570 10.40 10.14 12.54
C TYR A 570 8.93 10.39 12.23
N ARG A 571 8.08 10.34 13.25
CA ARG A 571 6.63 10.39 13.07
C ARG A 571 6.21 11.79 12.62
N ASN A 572 5.21 11.84 11.75
CA ASN A 572 4.63 13.09 11.26
C ASN A 572 3.69 13.70 12.31
N THR A 573 4.14 14.71 13.05
CA THR A 573 3.35 15.34 14.11
C THR A 573 2.12 16.08 13.59
N PHE A 574 2.17 16.62 12.37
CA PHE A 574 1.05 17.31 11.75
C PHE A 574 -0.13 16.36 11.51
N LEU A 575 0.12 15.20 10.92
CA LEU A 575 -0.91 14.18 10.69
C LEU A 575 -1.40 13.55 12.00
N VAL A 576 -0.50 13.32 12.96
CA VAL A 576 -0.89 12.86 14.31
C VAL A 576 -1.87 13.84 14.94
N ASN A 577 -1.57 15.14 14.93
CA ASN A 577 -2.46 16.15 15.52
C ASN A 577 -3.83 16.20 14.84
N ALA A 578 -3.87 16.17 13.50
CA ALA A 578 -5.13 16.11 12.77
C ALA A 578 -5.94 14.84 13.07
N SER A 579 -5.26 13.71 13.34
CA SER A 579 -5.93 12.49 13.78
C SER A 579 -6.54 12.63 15.18
N LEU A 580 -5.88 13.35 16.09
CA LEU A 580 -6.37 13.57 17.45
C LEU A 580 -7.68 14.37 17.44
N ASP A 581 -7.83 15.32 16.53
CA ASP A 581 -9.08 16.08 16.37
C ASP A 581 -10.26 15.15 16.04
N ILE A 582 -10.08 14.23 15.07
CA ILE A 582 -11.11 13.25 14.69
C ILE A 582 -11.35 12.22 15.80
N LEU A 583 -10.31 11.77 16.49
CA LEU A 583 -10.46 10.83 17.60
C LEU A 583 -11.20 11.47 18.78
N GLU A 584 -11.00 12.76 19.05
CA GLU A 584 -11.74 13.49 20.07
C GLU A 584 -13.21 13.66 19.69
N MET A 585 -13.50 13.94 18.42
CA MET A 585 -14.88 13.96 17.89
C MET A 585 -15.53 12.59 18.01
N THR A 586 -14.81 11.54 17.65
CA THR A 586 -15.25 10.15 17.77
C THR A 586 -15.55 9.81 19.24
N ARG A 587 -14.66 10.17 20.17
CA ARG A 587 -14.85 9.96 21.60
C ARG A 587 -16.14 10.62 22.10
N LYS A 588 -16.37 11.89 21.74
CA LYS A 588 -17.59 12.64 22.11
C LYS A 588 -18.87 12.00 21.57
N GLN A 589 -18.83 11.45 20.36
CA GLN A 589 -20.02 10.85 19.73
C GLN A 589 -20.27 9.40 20.19
N LEU A 590 -19.21 8.65 20.52
CA LEU A 590 -19.33 7.26 21.00
C LEU A 590 -19.69 7.18 22.47
N PHE A 591 -19.10 8.04 23.30
CA PHE A 591 -19.29 8.02 24.74
C PHE A 591 -20.09 9.25 25.14
N ASN A 592 -21.31 9.03 25.63
CA ASN A 592 -22.10 10.08 26.24
C ASN A 592 -21.27 10.70 27.38
N GLN A 593 -20.88 11.98 27.26
CA GLN A 593 -20.25 12.70 28.36
C GLN A 593 -21.35 13.04 29.37
N ALA A 594 -21.76 12.04 30.14
CA ALA A 594 -22.27 12.31 31.47
C ALA A 594 -21.04 12.73 32.30
N GLU A 595 -20.86 14.04 32.47
CA GLU A 595 -20.07 14.63 33.55
C GLU A 595 -20.54 14.12 34.92
#